data_AF-A0A453IEZ4-F1
#
_entry.id   AF-A0A453IEZ4-F1
#
_cell.length_a   1.000
_cell.length_b   1.000
_cell.length_c   1.000
_cell.angle_alpha   90.00
_cell.angle_beta   90.00
_cell.angle_gamma   90.00
#
_symmetry.space_group_name_H-M   'P 1'
#
loop_
_entity.id
_entity.type
_entity.pdbx_description
1 polymer ?
#
loop_
_entity_poly.entity_id
_entity_poly.type
_entity_poly.pdbx_seq_one_letter_code
_entity_poly.pdbx_strand_id
1 'polypeptide(L)'
;MAHDLQDDLEFVAAGHDYDDFEFDDAGGNGFRTSGGASQYQLDTEMNDTSALEYRQGKDMQEIPWERLNYSRDQYRQMRLKQYKNYQSLARPRDTLEKECQRGETRDAFYDFHLNTRHVKPTIVHFQLRNLLWATSKHDVYVTQNYSVMHWSSLLRRGKEVLNVAGPNQDMRGGRPLSRVQISTMTVKDNLLAAGGFHGELICKYVDQPGVAFCTNLAGNKKSITNAVEIYESPK
;
A
#
# COMPACT_ATOMS: atom_id res chain seq x y z
N MET A 1 13.72 6.98 -32.50
CA MET A 1 13.87 6.17 -31.27
C MET A 1 13.03 6.77 -30.15
N ALA A 2 11.73 6.92 -30.39
CA ALA A 2 10.75 7.54 -29.49
C ALA A 2 9.47 6.68 -29.46
N HIS A 3 9.60 5.38 -29.73
CA HIS A 3 8.49 4.46 -29.95
C HIS A 3 8.32 3.42 -28.82
N ASP A 4 9.28 3.32 -27.89
CA ASP A 4 9.27 2.30 -26.82
C ASP A 4 8.73 2.80 -25.47
N LEU A 5 8.38 4.08 -25.32
CA LEU A 5 7.88 4.64 -24.05
C LEU A 5 6.36 4.81 -23.99
N GLN A 6 5.67 4.54 -25.10
CA GLN A 6 4.21 4.64 -25.17
C GLN A 6 3.56 3.35 -24.61
N ASP A 7 4.16 2.19 -24.87
CA ASP A 7 3.61 0.88 -24.47
C ASP A 7 3.65 0.65 -22.96
N ASP A 8 4.66 1.17 -22.25
CA ASP A 8 4.78 1.02 -20.79
C ASP A 8 3.79 1.91 -19.99
N LEU A 9 3.17 2.90 -20.63
CA LEU A 9 2.22 3.85 -20.02
C LEU A 9 0.77 3.62 -20.46
N GLU A 10 0.53 2.86 -21.54
CA GLU A 10 -0.82 2.52 -22.01
C GLU A 10 -1.53 1.47 -21.13
N PHE A 11 -0.80 0.73 -20.30
CA PHE A 11 -1.40 -0.26 -19.40
C PHE A 11 -2.31 0.34 -18.32
N VAL A 12 -2.29 1.67 -18.13
CA VAL A 12 -3.09 2.37 -17.11
C VAL A 12 -4.29 3.12 -17.72
N ALA A 13 -4.38 3.21 -19.06
CA ALA A 13 -5.33 4.11 -19.73
C ALA A 13 -6.35 3.41 -20.64
N ALA A 14 -6.35 2.09 -20.73
CA ALA A 14 -7.34 1.35 -21.51
C ALA A 14 -8.49 0.88 -20.60
N GLY A 15 -9.66 1.50 -20.74
CA GLY A 15 -10.90 1.11 -20.06
C GLY A 15 -11.45 -0.23 -20.55
N HIS A 16 -10.80 -1.32 -20.13
CA HIS A 16 -11.28 -2.68 -20.33
C HIS A 16 -12.05 -3.14 -19.09
N ASP A 17 -13.15 -3.86 -19.31
CA ASP A 17 -14.00 -4.46 -18.29
C ASP A 17 -13.17 -5.01 -17.12
N TYR A 18 -13.32 -4.37 -15.97
CA TYR A 18 -12.55 -4.61 -14.74
C TYR A 18 -12.93 -5.91 -14.02
N ASP A 19 -13.76 -6.76 -14.63
CA ASP A 19 -14.35 -7.94 -14.01
C ASP A 19 -13.44 -9.18 -14.04
N ASP A 20 -12.27 -9.14 -14.69
CA ASP A 20 -11.42 -10.33 -14.85
C ASP A 20 -9.90 -10.04 -14.83
N PHE A 21 -9.38 -9.55 -13.72
CA PHE A 21 -7.96 -9.74 -13.39
C PHE A 21 -7.81 -11.08 -12.65
N GLU A 22 -7.90 -12.20 -13.38
CA GLU A 22 -7.37 -13.47 -12.90
C GLU A 22 -5.85 -13.31 -12.70
N PHE A 23 -5.44 -13.19 -11.44
CA PHE A 23 -4.05 -13.23 -11.06
C PHE A 23 -3.53 -14.65 -11.31
N ASP A 24 -2.74 -14.82 -12.37
CA ASP A 24 -1.91 -16.00 -12.53
C ASP A 24 -1.08 -16.17 -11.25
N ASP A 25 -1.29 -17.30 -10.57
CA ASP A 25 -0.57 -17.72 -9.38
C ASP A 25 0.89 -18.01 -9.77
N ALA A 26 1.66 -16.94 -9.97
CA ALA A 26 3.11 -16.99 -10.01
C ALA A 26 3.57 -17.26 -8.57
N GLY A 27 3.66 -18.55 -8.27
CA GLY A 27 3.82 -19.11 -6.94
C GLY A 27 4.90 -18.46 -6.07
N GLY A 28 4.58 -18.42 -4.78
CA GLY A 28 5.56 -18.58 -3.71
C GLY A 28 6.23 -17.31 -3.20
N ASN A 29 5.54 -16.56 -2.33
CA ASN A 29 6.20 -15.96 -1.18
C ASN A 29 5.23 -15.82 0.00
N GLY A 30 4.80 -16.98 0.49
CA GLY A 30 4.17 -17.08 1.80
C GLY A 30 5.24 -16.92 2.88
N PHE A 31 4.98 -16.05 3.86
CA PHE A 31 5.77 -15.91 5.07
C PHE A 31 5.96 -17.28 5.72
N ARG A 32 7.21 -17.75 5.85
CA ARG A 32 7.54 -19.01 6.51
C ARG A 32 7.23 -18.88 8.01
N THR A 33 6.16 -19.54 8.46
CA THR A 33 6.04 -19.96 9.87
C THR A 33 7.17 -20.97 10.14
N SER A 34 7.99 -20.69 11.15
CA SER A 34 9.19 -21.46 11.47
C SER A 34 8.93 -22.96 11.63
N GLY A 35 9.52 -23.77 10.75
CA GLY A 35 9.60 -25.23 10.91
C GLY A 35 10.03 -25.95 9.64
N GLY A 36 11.30 -26.37 9.58
CA GLY A 36 11.78 -27.36 8.59
C GLY A 36 12.85 -26.84 7.63
N ALA A 37 14.03 -27.46 7.70
CA ALA A 37 15.19 -27.17 6.87
C ALA A 37 14.99 -27.64 5.42
N SER A 38 15.11 -26.72 4.47
CA SER A 38 15.55 -27.03 3.11
C SER A 38 16.32 -25.84 2.53
N GLN A 39 17.61 -26.10 2.33
CA GLN A 39 18.62 -25.25 1.75
C GLN A 39 18.44 -25.29 0.23
N TYR A 40 18.03 -24.19 -0.42
CA TYR A 40 18.43 -23.75 -1.77
C TYR A 40 17.80 -22.39 -2.06
N GLN A 41 18.62 -21.50 -2.65
CA GLN A 41 18.43 -20.09 -3.01
C GLN A 41 18.62 -19.11 -1.84
N LEU A 42 19.81 -18.49 -1.83
CA LEU A 42 20.03 -17.20 -1.19
C LEU A 42 18.99 -16.23 -1.78
N ASP A 43 17.96 -15.96 -1.02
CA ASP A 43 17.14 -14.76 -1.17
C ASP A 43 18.11 -13.58 -1.27
N THR A 44 17.99 -12.79 -2.34
CA THR A 44 18.66 -11.49 -2.42
C THR A 44 18.20 -10.72 -1.19
N GLU A 45 19.08 -10.52 -0.21
CA GLU A 45 18.77 -9.78 1.00
C GLU A 45 18.14 -8.44 0.59
N MET A 46 16.84 -8.27 0.84
CA MET A 46 16.17 -6.98 0.66
C MET A 46 16.72 -6.04 1.75
N ASN A 47 17.85 -5.40 1.45
CA ASN A 47 18.63 -4.65 2.41
C ASN A 47 18.12 -3.22 2.56
N ASP A 48 17.30 -2.95 3.57
CA ASP A 48 16.84 -1.62 3.97
C ASP A 48 17.89 -0.52 3.73
N THR A 49 17.45 0.67 3.30
CA THR A 49 18.34 1.80 3.08
C THR A 49 18.43 2.64 4.33
N SER A 50 19.57 2.58 5.02
CA SER A 50 19.84 3.36 6.22
C SER A 50 20.19 4.82 5.90
N ALA A 51 20.04 5.70 6.89
CA ALA A 51 20.49 7.09 6.80
C ALA A 51 21.99 7.23 6.49
N LEU A 52 22.83 6.29 6.91
CA LEU A 52 24.27 6.31 6.63
C LEU A 52 24.53 6.06 5.15
N GLU A 53 23.95 4.99 4.59
CA GLU A 53 24.09 4.66 3.16
C GLU A 53 23.52 5.78 2.27
N TYR A 54 22.38 6.36 2.67
CA TYR A 54 21.81 7.50 1.97
C TYR A 54 22.78 8.70 1.93
N ARG A 55 23.42 9.03 3.05
CA ARG A 55 24.44 10.08 3.11
C ARG A 55 25.70 9.74 2.28
N GLN A 56 25.97 8.45 2.06
CA GLN A 56 27.05 7.97 1.20
C GLN A 56 26.67 7.95 -0.30
N GLY A 57 25.45 8.35 -0.65
CA GLY A 57 24.99 8.48 -2.04
C GLY A 57 24.08 7.36 -2.53
N LYS A 58 23.72 6.39 -1.68
CA LYS A 58 22.69 5.39 -2.03
C LYS A 58 21.33 6.08 -2.18
N ASP A 59 20.55 5.74 -3.20
CA ASP A 59 19.21 6.32 -3.36
C ASP A 59 18.29 5.86 -2.23
N MET A 60 17.49 6.79 -1.69
CA MET A 60 16.56 6.54 -0.56
C MET A 60 15.48 5.50 -0.84
N GLN A 61 15.17 5.21 -2.11
CA GLN A 61 14.24 4.16 -2.54
C GLN A 61 14.99 2.97 -3.15
N GLU A 62 16.32 2.99 -3.12
CA GLU A 62 17.19 2.03 -3.80
C GLU A 62 16.92 1.92 -5.31
N ILE A 63 16.50 3.02 -5.95
CA ILE A 63 16.42 3.05 -7.41
C ILE A 63 17.85 2.97 -7.94
N PRO A 64 18.20 1.95 -8.75
CA PRO A 64 19.55 1.76 -9.26
C PRO A 64 19.78 2.68 -10.47
N TRP A 65 19.86 3.99 -10.23
CA TRP A 65 20.02 5.00 -11.27
C TRP A 65 21.23 4.75 -12.18
N GLU A 66 22.28 4.12 -11.66
CA GLU A 66 23.48 3.72 -12.40
C GLU A 66 23.23 2.65 -13.46
N ARG A 67 22.11 1.90 -13.36
CA ARG A 67 21.69 0.90 -14.36
C ARG A 67 20.73 1.47 -15.40
N LEU A 68 20.28 2.71 -15.23
CA LEU A 68 19.33 3.37 -16.12
C LEU A 68 20.06 4.30 -17.10
N ASN A 69 19.43 4.55 -18.25
CA ASN A 69 19.97 5.45 -19.29
C ASN A 69 19.87 6.94 -18.93
N TYR A 70 19.41 7.26 -17.72
CA TYR A 70 19.21 8.62 -17.25
C TYR A 70 19.49 8.73 -15.75
N SER A 71 20.01 9.87 -15.34
CA SER A 71 20.15 10.20 -13.93
C SER A 71 18.80 10.56 -13.29
N ARG A 72 18.76 10.55 -11.96
CA ARG A 72 17.60 11.01 -11.16
C ARG A 72 17.13 12.41 -11.58
N ASP A 73 18.06 13.33 -11.83
CA ASP A 73 17.73 14.71 -12.21
C ASP A 73 17.20 14.79 -13.65
N GLN A 74 17.76 14.02 -14.56
CA GLN A 74 17.25 13.93 -15.93
C GLN A 74 15.83 13.38 -15.96
N TYR A 75 15.56 12.30 -15.22
CA TYR A 75 14.21 11.75 -15.08
C TYR A 75 13.23 12.78 -14.50
N ARG A 76 13.63 13.51 -13.45
CA ARG A 76 12.82 14.57 -12.86
C ARG A 76 12.46 15.66 -13.87
N GLN A 77 13.42 16.12 -14.67
CA GLN A 77 13.19 17.13 -15.71
C GLN A 77 12.24 16.61 -16.80
N MET A 78 12.40 15.36 -17.24
CA MET A 78 11.49 14.75 -18.23
C MET A 78 10.06 14.66 -17.68
N ARG A 79 9.88 14.15 -16.45
CA ARG A 79 8.57 14.08 -15.80
C ARG A 79 7.90 15.45 -15.70
N LEU A 80 8.64 16.49 -15.33
CA LEU A 80 8.08 17.84 -15.23
C LEU A 80 7.65 18.44 -16.58
N LYS A 81 8.30 18.05 -17.68
CA LYS A 81 7.94 18.49 -19.03
C LYS A 81 6.77 17.71 -19.63
N GLN A 82 6.73 16.40 -19.42
CA GLN A 82 5.80 15.50 -20.10
C GLN A 82 4.53 15.22 -19.29
N TYR A 83 4.62 15.16 -17.96
CA TYR A 83 3.50 14.76 -17.12
C TYR A 83 2.71 15.96 -16.59
N LYS A 84 1.49 16.13 -17.11
CA LYS A 84 0.54 17.12 -16.59
C LYS A 84 -0.31 16.48 -15.48
N ASN A 85 -0.05 16.86 -14.23
CA ASN A 85 -0.84 16.38 -13.09
C ASN A 85 -2.29 16.84 -13.21
N TYR A 86 -3.24 15.96 -12.87
CA TYR A 86 -4.61 16.36 -12.60
C TYR A 86 -4.66 17.31 -11.39
N GLN A 87 -5.43 18.38 -11.49
CA GLN A 87 -5.56 19.40 -10.44
C GLN A 87 -7.05 19.62 -10.13
N SER A 88 -7.46 19.26 -8.92
CA SER A 88 -8.82 19.57 -8.41
C SER A 88 -8.94 21.01 -7.89
N LEU A 89 -7.86 21.79 -7.93
CA LEU A 89 -7.82 23.14 -7.38
C LEU A 89 -8.15 24.15 -8.49
N ALA A 90 -9.08 25.07 -8.20
CA ALA A 90 -9.41 26.16 -9.11
C ALA A 90 -8.31 27.23 -9.21
N ARG A 91 -7.30 27.20 -8.32
CA ARG A 91 -6.26 28.24 -8.22
C ARG A 91 -4.93 27.83 -8.90
N PRO A 92 -4.24 28.76 -9.57
CA PRO A 92 -2.91 28.52 -10.15
C PRO A 92 -1.84 28.23 -9.08
N ARG A 93 -0.89 27.33 -9.37
CA ARG A 93 0.18 26.96 -8.41
C ARG A 93 1.08 28.13 -8.01
N ASP A 94 1.37 29.04 -8.93
CA ASP A 94 2.25 30.19 -8.68
C ASP A 94 1.71 31.12 -7.58
N THR A 95 0.38 31.13 -7.38
CA THR A 95 -0.24 31.87 -6.28
C THR A 95 -0.07 31.16 -4.94
N LEU A 96 -0.15 29.82 -4.93
CA LEU A 96 0.05 29.01 -3.73
C LEU A 96 1.51 29.02 -3.26
N GLU A 97 2.48 29.06 -4.18
CA GLU A 97 3.90 29.17 -3.79
C GLU A 97 4.20 30.47 -3.03
N LYS A 98 3.51 31.56 -3.35
CA LYS A 98 3.64 32.84 -2.64
C LYS A 98 2.98 32.84 -1.26
N GLU A 99 1.94 32.04 -1.09
CA GLU A 99 1.23 31.84 0.18
C GLU A 99 1.94 30.82 1.10
N CYS A 100 2.73 29.92 0.52
CA CYS A 100 3.40 28.85 1.26
C CYS A 100 4.57 29.40 2.11
N GLN A 101 4.41 29.36 3.43
CA GLN A 101 5.47 29.75 4.35
C GLN A 101 6.54 28.65 4.38
N ARG A 102 7.77 29.00 3.97
CA ARG A 102 8.92 28.11 4.18
C ARG A 102 9.24 28.11 5.67
N GLY A 103 8.90 27.01 6.34
CA GLY A 103 9.33 26.78 7.72
C GLY A 103 10.85 26.67 7.81
N GLU A 104 11.44 27.19 8.88
CA GLU A 104 12.84 26.95 9.17
C GLU A 104 13.04 25.49 9.56
N THR A 105 13.79 24.73 8.76
CA THR A 105 14.21 23.36 9.09
C THR A 105 15.41 23.43 10.04
N ARG A 106 15.16 23.75 11.31
CA ARG A 106 16.22 23.73 12.35
C ARG A 106 16.36 22.37 13.03
N ASP A 107 15.39 21.48 12.86
CA ASP A 107 15.36 20.15 13.49
C ASP A 107 15.58 19.02 12.48
N ALA A 108 16.22 17.95 12.97
CA ALA A 108 16.45 16.69 12.24
C ALA A 108 15.16 15.85 12.05
N PHE A 109 13.98 16.41 12.37
CA PHE A 109 12.72 15.69 12.32
C PHE A 109 12.37 15.15 10.92
N TYR A 110 12.75 15.89 9.87
CA TYR A 110 12.53 15.51 8.48
C TYR A 110 13.73 14.82 7.83
N ASP A 111 14.79 14.54 8.59
CA ASP A 111 15.95 13.83 8.07
C ASP A 111 15.55 12.41 7.69
N PHE A 112 16.09 11.95 6.56
CA PHE A 112 15.92 10.57 6.15
C PHE A 112 16.49 9.63 7.21
N HIS A 113 15.64 8.74 7.73
CA HIS A 113 16.03 7.78 8.77
C HIS A 113 16.27 6.38 8.20
N LEU A 114 15.27 5.83 7.52
CA LEU A 114 15.27 4.47 7.00
C LEU A 114 14.22 4.34 5.89
N ASN A 115 14.54 3.60 4.84
CA ASN A 115 13.55 3.01 3.94
C ASN A 115 13.61 1.50 4.12
N THR A 116 12.47 0.90 4.47
CA THR A 116 12.35 -0.55 4.52
C THR A 116 11.55 -1.10 3.35
N ARG A 117 12.00 -2.21 2.81
CA ARG A 117 11.29 -2.94 1.74
C ARG A 117 10.76 -4.29 2.20
N HIS A 118 10.87 -4.59 3.50
CA HIS A 118 10.31 -5.79 4.12
C HIS A 118 8.78 -5.88 3.99
N VAL A 119 8.11 -4.75 3.78
CA VAL A 119 6.68 -4.69 3.49
C VAL A 119 6.48 -3.91 2.20
N LYS A 120 5.86 -4.55 1.20
CA LYS A 120 5.60 -3.96 -0.11
C LYS A 120 4.09 -3.77 -0.28
N PRO A 121 3.57 -2.55 -0.14
CA PRO A 121 2.15 -2.31 -0.33
C PRO A 121 1.71 -2.68 -1.75
N THR A 122 0.59 -3.37 -1.86
CA THR A 122 -0.07 -3.67 -3.14
C THR A 122 -1.23 -2.69 -3.30
N ILE A 123 -1.07 -1.72 -4.21
CA ILE A 123 -2.10 -0.72 -4.53
C ILE A 123 -2.59 -1.02 -5.94
N VAL A 124 -3.84 -1.47 -6.06
CA VAL A 124 -4.42 -1.89 -7.34
C VAL A 124 -4.98 -0.71 -8.13
N HIS A 125 -5.50 0.31 -7.43
CA HIS A 125 -6.24 1.39 -8.10
C HIS A 125 -5.82 2.78 -7.62
N PHE A 126 -5.51 3.66 -8.56
CA PHE A 126 -4.94 4.99 -8.34
C PHE A 126 -5.88 5.98 -7.62
N GLN A 127 -7.18 5.67 -7.53
CA GLN A 127 -8.16 6.51 -6.82
C GLN A 127 -8.30 6.16 -5.34
N LEU A 128 -7.79 5.01 -4.89
CA LEU A 128 -8.03 4.49 -3.55
C LEU A 128 -6.91 4.93 -2.60
N ARG A 129 -7.28 5.69 -1.56
CA ARG A 129 -6.33 6.45 -0.73
C ARG A 129 -6.15 5.91 0.69
N ASN A 130 -7.02 5.01 1.13
CA ASN A 130 -7.08 4.53 2.51
C ASN A 130 -6.57 3.09 2.62
N LEU A 131 -5.41 2.80 2.05
CA LEU A 131 -4.77 1.47 2.07
C LEU A 131 -3.54 1.41 2.99
N LEU A 132 -3.28 2.51 3.69
CA LEU A 132 -2.24 2.67 4.69
C LEU A 132 -2.85 3.37 5.91
N TRP A 133 -2.58 2.86 7.11
CA TRP A 133 -3.10 3.44 8.34
C TRP A 133 -2.07 3.36 9.47
N ALA A 134 -1.77 4.49 10.11
CA ALA A 134 -0.87 4.52 11.27
C ALA A 134 -1.69 4.66 12.56
N THR A 135 -1.52 3.72 13.49
CA THR A 135 -2.20 3.76 14.81
C THR A 135 -1.33 4.35 15.90
N SER A 136 -0.02 4.43 15.67
CA SER A 136 0.95 5.04 16.57
C SER A 136 2.13 5.60 15.75
N LYS A 137 3.14 6.18 16.43
CA LYS A 137 4.39 6.60 15.79
C LYS A 137 5.20 5.45 15.19
N HIS A 138 4.91 4.22 15.60
CA HIS A 138 5.72 3.05 15.31
C HIS A 138 4.96 1.92 14.63
N ASP A 139 3.64 2.04 14.52
CA ASP A 139 2.77 0.99 14.02
C ASP A 139 2.02 1.48 12.79
N VAL A 140 2.28 0.83 11.66
CA VAL A 140 1.65 1.11 10.38
C VAL A 140 1.03 -0.18 9.85
N TYR A 141 -0.19 -0.08 9.32
CA TYR A 141 -0.89 -1.16 8.66
C TYR A 141 -1.01 -0.83 7.18
N VAL A 142 -0.70 -1.78 6.32
CA VAL A 142 -0.74 -1.61 4.86
C VAL A 142 -1.32 -2.84 4.19
N THR A 143 -1.94 -2.65 3.03
CA THR A 143 -2.40 -3.77 2.21
C THR A 143 -1.26 -4.36 1.39
N GLN A 144 -1.13 -5.68 1.39
CA GLN A 144 -0.16 -6.43 0.59
C GLN A 144 -0.79 -7.76 0.18
N ASN A 145 -0.92 -8.01 -1.13
CA ASN A 145 -1.35 -9.29 -1.73
C ASN A 145 -2.50 -10.00 -0.97
N TYR A 146 -3.72 -9.46 -1.02
CA TYR A 146 -4.89 -9.98 -0.28
C TYR A 146 -4.74 -10.02 1.23
N SER A 147 -3.75 -9.34 1.81
CA SER A 147 -3.56 -9.27 3.25
C SER A 147 -3.43 -7.83 3.75
N VAL A 148 -3.73 -7.65 5.03
CA VAL A 148 -3.35 -6.46 5.79
C VAL A 148 -2.16 -6.84 6.67
N MET A 149 -1.05 -6.17 6.43
CA MET A 149 0.21 -6.35 7.16
C MET A 149 0.37 -5.23 8.17
N HIS A 150 0.68 -5.59 9.41
CA HIS A 150 1.17 -4.67 10.43
C HIS A 150 2.69 -4.63 10.37
N TRP A 151 3.26 -3.44 10.28
CA TRP A 151 4.69 -3.18 10.41
C TRP A 151 4.96 -2.38 11.67
N SER A 152 5.86 -2.89 12.51
CA SER A 152 6.39 -2.17 13.66
C SER A 152 7.79 -1.66 13.38
N SER A 153 7.99 -0.33 13.38
CA SER A 153 9.31 0.28 13.19
C SER A 153 10.24 0.05 14.39
N LEU A 154 9.68 -0.16 15.60
CA LEU A 154 10.44 -0.47 16.81
C LEU A 154 10.99 -1.89 16.78
N LEU A 155 10.14 -2.86 16.43
CA LEU A 155 10.52 -4.26 16.36
C LEU A 155 11.17 -4.62 15.01
N ARG A 156 11.13 -3.71 14.04
CA ARG A 156 11.56 -3.90 12.64
C ARG A 156 11.02 -5.20 12.05
N ARG A 157 9.72 -5.43 12.26
CA ARG A 157 9.08 -6.68 11.92
C ARG A 157 7.67 -6.46 11.39
N GLY A 158 7.34 -7.24 10.37
CA GLY A 158 6.00 -7.39 9.85
C GLY A 158 5.23 -8.54 10.51
N LYS A 159 3.92 -8.40 10.62
CA LYS A 159 2.98 -9.47 11.00
C LYS A 159 1.75 -9.37 10.11
N GLU A 160 1.33 -10.49 9.53
CA GLU A 160 0.04 -10.57 8.87
C GLU A 160 -1.08 -10.49 9.91
N VAL A 161 -2.01 -9.56 9.72
CA VAL A 161 -3.14 -9.33 10.63
C VAL A 161 -4.43 -9.90 10.04
N LEU A 162 -4.65 -9.69 8.74
CA LEU A 162 -5.83 -10.19 8.05
C LEU A 162 -5.39 -10.78 6.71
N ASN A 163 -5.89 -11.96 6.36
CA ASN A 163 -5.70 -12.57 5.05
C ASN A 163 -7.09 -12.83 4.44
N VAL A 164 -7.34 -12.21 3.30
CA VAL A 164 -8.62 -12.27 2.58
C VAL A 164 -8.54 -13.06 1.28
N ALA A 165 -7.44 -13.79 1.03
CA ALA A 165 -7.34 -14.71 -0.10
C ALA A 165 -8.24 -15.94 0.11
N GLY A 166 -8.24 -16.49 1.33
CA GLY A 166 -9.04 -17.65 1.72
C GLY A 166 -10.46 -17.30 2.17
N PRO A 167 -11.29 -18.33 2.43
CA PRO A 167 -12.61 -18.13 3.00
C PRO A 167 -12.52 -17.54 4.40
N ASN A 168 -13.11 -16.37 4.57
CA ASN A 168 -13.30 -15.68 5.82
C ASN A 168 -14.76 -15.85 6.22
N GLN A 169 -14.98 -16.57 7.31
CA GLN A 169 -16.29 -16.73 7.92
C GLN A 169 -16.26 -16.05 9.28
N ASP A 170 -17.28 -15.24 9.56
CA ASP A 170 -17.41 -14.64 10.89
C ASP A 170 -17.88 -15.65 11.94
N MET A 171 -17.70 -15.28 13.21
CA MET A 171 -18.16 -16.09 14.34
C MET A 171 -19.69 -16.20 14.42
N ARG A 172 -20.44 -15.44 13.61
CA ARG A 172 -21.91 -15.36 13.63
C ARG A 172 -22.56 -16.21 12.54
N GLY A 173 -21.78 -16.93 11.74
CA GLY A 173 -22.28 -17.83 10.69
C GLY A 173 -22.77 -17.11 9.44
N GLY A 174 -22.29 -15.89 9.18
CA GLY A 174 -22.54 -15.18 7.93
C GLY A 174 -22.01 -15.93 6.70
N ARG A 175 -22.41 -15.46 5.50
CA ARG A 175 -21.88 -16.03 4.24
C ARG A 175 -20.37 -15.78 4.18
N PRO A 176 -19.54 -16.81 3.94
CA PRO A 176 -18.10 -16.63 3.88
C PRO A 176 -17.73 -15.75 2.67
N LEU A 177 -16.74 -14.87 2.87
CA LEU A 177 -16.13 -14.07 1.81
C LEU A 177 -14.76 -14.66 1.46
N SER A 178 -14.38 -14.69 0.20
CA SER A 178 -13.06 -15.16 -0.23
C SER A 178 -12.54 -14.31 -1.37
N ARG A 179 -11.22 -14.29 -1.54
CA ARG A 179 -10.51 -13.51 -2.56
C ARG A 179 -10.96 -12.05 -2.62
N VAL A 180 -11.16 -11.43 -1.45
CA VAL A 180 -11.60 -10.03 -1.38
C VAL A 180 -10.46 -9.13 -1.80
N GLN A 181 -10.65 -8.36 -2.86
CA GLN A 181 -9.71 -7.34 -3.24
C GLN A 181 -9.95 -6.11 -2.36
N ILE A 182 -9.01 -5.78 -1.47
CA ILE A 182 -9.17 -4.68 -0.52
C ILE A 182 -9.11 -3.34 -1.26
N SER A 183 -10.15 -2.53 -1.13
CA SER A 183 -10.26 -1.19 -1.71
C SER A 183 -10.02 -0.07 -0.70
N THR A 184 -10.28 -0.32 0.58
CA THR A 184 -10.09 0.64 1.67
C THR A 184 -9.93 -0.10 2.98
N MET A 185 -9.28 0.51 3.96
CA MET A 185 -9.20 0.01 5.32
C MET A 185 -9.08 1.15 6.33
N THR A 186 -9.39 0.83 7.58
CA THR A 186 -9.12 1.70 8.73
C THR A 186 -8.78 0.83 9.94
N VAL A 187 -7.91 1.33 10.81
CA VAL A 187 -7.53 0.62 12.05
C VAL A 187 -7.62 1.58 13.22
N LYS A 188 -8.47 1.28 14.20
CA LYS A 188 -8.65 2.15 15.36
C LYS A 188 -9.09 1.33 16.55
N ASP A 189 -8.55 1.65 17.74
CA ASP A 189 -8.95 1.04 19.02
C ASP A 189 -9.04 -0.49 18.96
N ASN A 190 -7.99 -1.13 18.43
CA ASN A 190 -7.87 -2.58 18.25
C ASN A 190 -8.84 -3.21 17.21
N LEU A 191 -9.61 -2.40 16.48
CA LEU A 191 -10.50 -2.85 15.42
C LEU A 191 -9.92 -2.49 14.04
N LEU A 192 -9.72 -3.50 13.20
CA LEU A 192 -9.45 -3.36 11.78
C LEU A 192 -10.77 -3.54 11.02
N ALA A 193 -11.08 -2.62 10.12
CA ALA A 193 -12.16 -2.77 9.16
C ALA A 193 -11.61 -2.57 7.73
N ALA A 194 -11.92 -3.50 6.83
CA ALA A 194 -11.48 -3.52 5.44
C ALA A 194 -12.69 -3.64 4.51
N GLY A 195 -12.74 -2.76 3.50
CA GLY A 195 -13.73 -2.77 2.44
C GLY A 195 -13.17 -3.39 1.16
N GLY A 196 -14.02 -4.03 0.36
CA GLY A 196 -13.64 -4.66 -0.91
C GLY A 196 -14.24 -4.01 -2.16
N PHE A 197 -13.70 -4.40 -3.32
CA PHE A 197 -14.14 -3.94 -4.65
C PHE A 197 -15.56 -4.38 -5.04
N HIS A 198 -16.11 -5.41 -4.40
CA HIS A 198 -17.45 -5.93 -4.67
C HIS A 198 -18.43 -5.65 -3.51
N GLY A 199 -18.14 -4.64 -2.70
CA GLY A 199 -19.02 -4.16 -1.64
C GLY A 199 -18.85 -4.93 -0.35
N GLU A 200 -17.76 -5.71 -0.25
CA GLU A 200 -17.43 -6.43 0.96
C GLU A 200 -17.07 -5.47 2.10
N LEU A 201 -17.36 -5.91 3.32
CA LEU A 201 -16.90 -5.34 4.57
C LEU A 201 -16.45 -6.47 5.48
N ILE A 202 -15.21 -6.41 5.96
CA ILE A 202 -14.62 -7.36 6.89
C ILE A 202 -14.11 -6.59 8.10
N CYS A 203 -14.52 -7.00 9.29
CA CYS A 203 -14.03 -6.45 10.55
C CYS A 203 -13.32 -7.53 11.37
N LYS A 204 -12.19 -7.17 11.98
CA LYS A 204 -11.35 -8.06 12.78
C LYS A 204 -10.79 -7.30 13.97
N TYR A 205 -10.79 -7.92 15.15
CA TYR A 205 -9.95 -7.46 16.26
C TYR A 205 -8.50 -7.85 15.99
N VAL A 206 -7.59 -6.87 16.04
CA VAL A 206 -6.19 -7.04 15.64
C VAL A 206 -5.45 -8.04 16.54
N ASP A 207 -5.82 -8.06 17.83
CA ASP A 207 -5.25 -8.95 18.86
C ASP A 207 -5.88 -10.34 18.91
N GLN A 208 -7.01 -10.58 18.23
CA GLN A 208 -7.71 -11.87 18.24
C GLN A 208 -7.52 -12.66 16.94
N PRO A 209 -7.53 -14.00 17.00
CA PRO A 209 -7.58 -14.83 15.79
C PRO A 209 -8.96 -14.73 15.10
N GLY A 210 -8.99 -14.98 13.79
CA GLY A 210 -10.24 -15.02 13.01
C GLY A 210 -10.84 -13.65 12.68
N VAL A 211 -11.92 -13.68 11.91
CA VAL A 211 -12.70 -12.49 11.53
C VAL A 211 -13.87 -12.32 12.50
N ALA A 212 -14.09 -11.10 12.97
CA ALA A 212 -15.17 -10.79 13.92
C ALA A 212 -16.52 -10.65 13.20
N PHE A 213 -16.51 -10.07 12.00
CA PHE A 213 -17.68 -9.83 11.18
C PHE A 213 -17.29 -9.76 9.70
N CYS A 214 -18.11 -10.33 8.81
CA CYS A 214 -17.94 -10.14 7.38
C CYS A 214 -19.29 -10.17 6.66
N THR A 215 -19.47 -9.25 5.70
CA THR A 215 -20.69 -9.21 4.88
C THR A 215 -20.41 -8.59 3.52
N ASN A 216 -21.34 -8.75 2.59
CA ASN A 216 -21.40 -7.96 1.37
C ASN A 216 -22.54 -6.93 1.53
N LEU A 217 -22.19 -5.65 1.61
CA LEU A 217 -23.12 -4.55 1.85
C LEU A 217 -24.05 -4.30 0.65
N ALA A 218 -23.54 -4.53 -0.56
CA ALA A 218 -24.19 -4.09 -1.78
C ALA A 218 -25.11 -5.14 -2.41
N GLY A 219 -24.96 -6.43 -2.06
CA GLY A 219 -25.72 -7.54 -2.65
C GLY A 219 -25.52 -7.76 -4.16
N ASN A 220 -24.96 -6.76 -4.86
CA ASN A 220 -24.55 -6.77 -6.25
C ASN A 220 -23.03 -6.74 -6.35
N LYS A 221 -22.48 -7.38 -7.39
CA LYS A 221 -21.02 -7.46 -7.62
C LYS A 221 -20.42 -6.16 -8.18
N LYS A 222 -21.16 -5.05 -8.28
CA LYS A 222 -20.71 -3.84 -8.99
C LYS A 222 -20.50 -2.62 -8.10
N SER A 223 -20.54 -2.81 -6.78
CA SER A 223 -20.39 -1.71 -5.83
C SER A 223 -19.04 -1.81 -5.16
N ILE A 224 -18.26 -0.72 -5.17
CA ILE A 224 -16.96 -0.67 -4.49
C ILE A 224 -17.14 -0.01 -3.12
N THR A 225 -16.63 -0.64 -2.07
CA THR A 225 -16.53 0.02 -0.76
C THR A 225 -15.40 1.05 -0.82
N ASN A 226 -15.75 2.33 -1.04
CA ASN A 226 -14.77 3.39 -1.28
C ASN A 226 -14.13 3.97 -0.01
N ALA A 227 -14.82 3.89 1.13
CA ALA A 227 -14.34 4.40 2.40
C ALA A 227 -14.93 3.61 3.57
N VAL A 228 -14.13 3.45 4.62
CA VAL A 228 -14.54 2.86 5.90
C VAL A 228 -13.87 3.69 7.00
N GLU A 229 -14.62 4.02 8.04
CA GLU A 229 -14.12 4.78 9.19
C GLU A 229 -14.74 4.24 10.49
N ILE A 230 -13.96 4.27 11.57
CA ILE A 230 -14.36 3.82 12.90
C ILE A 230 -14.47 5.04 13.82
N TYR A 231 -15.66 5.28 14.35
CA TYR A 231 -15.92 6.35 15.30
C TYR A 231 -16.61 5.81 16.55
N GLU A 232 -16.35 6.47 17.68
CA GLU A 232 -17.12 6.25 18.89
C GLU A 232 -18.40 7.07 18.80
N SER A 233 -19.55 6.46 19.12
CA SER A 233 -20.78 7.23 19.22
C SER A 233 -20.66 8.27 20.34
N PRO A 234 -21.20 9.49 20.16
CA PRO A 234 -21.33 10.45 21.25
C PRO A 234 -22.03 9.78 22.45
N LYS A 235 -21.51 10.03 23.66
CA LYS A 235 -22.15 9.57 24.90
C LYS A 235 -23.39 10.40 25.21
#